data_AF-A0A2M9G5F2-F1
#
_entry.id   AF-A0A2M9G5F2-F1
#
_cell.length_a   1.000
_cell.length_b   1.000
_cell.length_c   1.000
_cell.angle_alpha   90.00
_cell.angle_beta   90.00
_cell.angle_gamma   90.00
#
_symmetry.space_group_name_H-M   'P 1'
#
loop_
_entity.id
_entity.type
_entity.pdbx_description
1 polymer ?
#
loop_
_entity_poly.entity_id
_entity_poly.type
_entity_poly.pdbx_seq_one_letter_code
_entity_poly.pdbx_strand_id
1 'polypeptide(L)'
;MSIVQAHISIDDVAEAGFREHLRRWFDQRDAAGGLPDRSLIDPFMVPALAESVILFEVGEDLSPTYRLTGEAMRRAVGRPTVGLTPYDLMGRTPYAELIVEQLRDCARAVQPIYSSHDFVVAQDEIARESRRIAMPYGQHGEVNRLLCFQVVSEKLELKEGAAYRIDDWSLNQLAFVHSA
;
A
#
# COMPACT_ATOMS: atom_id res chain seq x y z
N MET A 1 -16.16 6.99 -9.57
CA MET A 1 -15.34 6.93 -8.34
C MET A 1 -14.35 8.06 -8.43
N SER A 2 -14.40 9.05 -7.54
CA SER A 2 -13.52 10.23 -7.61
C SER A 2 -12.23 9.92 -6.85
N ILE A 3 -11.15 9.65 -7.57
CA ILE A 3 -9.81 9.67 -6.98
C ILE A 3 -9.46 11.15 -6.82
N VAL A 4 -9.63 11.67 -5.61
CA VAL A 4 -9.19 13.03 -5.29
C VAL A 4 -7.66 13.00 -5.27
N GLN A 5 -7.04 13.40 -6.38
CA GLN A 5 -5.61 13.74 -6.43
C GLN A 5 -5.41 15.05 -5.66
N ALA A 6 -5.22 14.94 -4.35
CA ALA A 6 -4.72 16.03 -3.53
C ALA A 6 -3.19 15.94 -3.47
N HIS A 7 -2.50 17.09 -3.57
CA HIS A 7 -1.18 17.22 -2.96
C HIS A 7 -1.34 16.81 -1.49
N ILE A 8 -0.82 15.65 -1.10
CA ILE A 8 -0.98 15.15 0.26
C ILE A 8 -0.20 16.07 1.18
N SER A 9 -0.90 16.80 2.04
CA SER A 9 -0.22 17.42 3.18
C SER A 9 0.26 16.30 4.08
N ILE A 10 1.48 16.41 4.61
CA ILE A 10 1.99 15.45 5.60
C ILE A 10 1.00 15.34 6.78
N ASP A 11 0.31 16.43 7.11
CA ASP A 11 -0.68 16.48 8.19
C ASP A 11 -1.97 15.69 7.90
N ASP A 12 -2.24 15.36 6.62
CA ASP A 12 -3.41 14.56 6.22
C ASP A 12 -3.19 13.05 6.39
N VAL A 13 -1.95 12.62 6.64
CA VAL A 13 -1.59 11.22 6.83
C VAL A 13 -1.81 10.83 8.28
N ALA A 14 -2.66 9.83 8.56
CA ALA A 14 -3.10 9.51 9.92
C ALA A 14 -1.99 8.86 10.78
N GLU A 15 -1.17 8.01 10.18
CA GLU A 15 -0.16 7.21 10.87
C GLU A 15 1.11 8.03 11.11
N ALA A 16 1.54 8.13 12.38
CA ALA A 16 2.78 8.82 12.72
C ALA A 16 4.00 8.26 11.97
N GLY A 17 4.05 6.93 11.80
CA GLY A 17 5.11 6.28 11.03
C GLY A 17 5.08 6.61 9.53
N PHE A 18 3.89 6.75 8.92
CA PHE A 18 3.78 7.17 7.52
C PHE A 18 4.23 8.63 7.36
N ARG A 19 3.82 9.51 8.27
CA ARG A 19 4.25 10.92 8.28
C ARG A 19 5.76 11.06 8.39
N GLU A 20 6.37 10.32 9.29
CA GLU A 20 7.82 10.35 9.49
C GLU A 20 8.55 9.91 8.21
N HIS A 21 8.11 8.83 7.59
CA HIS A 21 8.72 8.34 6.37
C HIS A 21 8.51 9.30 5.19
N LEU A 22 7.30 9.84 5.03
CA LEU A 22 6.98 10.82 3.98
C LEU A 22 7.86 12.07 4.10
N ARG A 23 8.08 12.56 5.32
CA ARG A 23 8.98 13.69 5.58
C ARG A 23 10.41 13.37 5.12
N ARG A 24 10.95 12.22 5.53
CA ARG A 24 12.29 11.77 5.11
C ARG A 24 12.40 11.64 3.60
N TRP A 25 11.35 11.12 2.95
CA TRP A 25 11.32 11.00 1.49
C TRP A 25 11.44 12.38 0.81
N PHE A 26 10.72 13.39 1.30
CA PHE A 26 10.85 14.77 0.80
C PHE A 26 12.24 15.36 1.07
N ASP A 27 12.82 15.11 2.24
CA ASP A 27 14.16 15.59 2.60
C ASP A 27 15.27 14.97 1.74
N GLN A 28 15.02 13.78 1.17
CA GLN A 28 15.97 13.04 0.32
C GLN A 28 15.85 13.37 -1.17
N ARG A 29 14.87 14.18 -1.58
CA ARG A 29 14.78 14.64 -2.97
C ARG A 29 15.99 15.50 -3.29
N ASP A 30 16.56 15.33 -4.47
CA ASP A 30 17.63 16.24 -4.88
C ASP A 30 17.07 17.66 -5.11
N ALA A 31 17.96 18.65 -5.10
CA ALA A 31 17.58 20.05 -5.27
C ALA A 31 16.97 20.37 -6.65
N ALA A 32 17.14 19.49 -7.65
CA ALA A 32 16.52 19.58 -8.97
C ALA A 32 15.17 18.85 -9.03
N GLY A 33 14.69 18.30 -7.91
CA GLY A 33 13.43 17.57 -7.83
C GLY A 33 13.52 16.10 -8.22
N GLY A 34 14.71 15.55 -8.38
CA GLY A 34 14.95 14.14 -8.63
C GLY A 34 14.48 13.25 -7.48
N LEU A 35 14.14 12.02 -7.85
CA LEU A 35 13.65 11.00 -6.93
C LEU A 35 14.77 10.51 -6.00
N PRO A 36 14.45 10.17 -4.74
CA PRO A 36 15.37 9.46 -3.88
C PRO A 36 15.80 8.12 -4.49
N ASP A 37 17.08 7.78 -4.33
CA ASP A 37 17.63 6.50 -4.79
C ASP A 37 17.11 5.35 -3.93
N ARG A 38 16.84 4.19 -4.55
CA ARG A 38 16.36 2.99 -3.84
C ARG A 38 17.30 2.49 -2.75
N SER A 39 18.60 2.77 -2.83
CA SER A 39 19.60 2.37 -1.84
C SER A 39 19.42 3.11 -0.51
N LEU A 40 18.67 4.22 -0.52
CA LEU A 40 18.26 4.95 0.66
C LEU A 40 17.04 4.31 1.35
N ILE A 41 16.39 3.33 0.70
CA ILE A 41 15.33 2.53 1.33
C ILE A 41 15.98 1.51 2.25
N ASP A 42 15.96 1.81 3.55
CA ASP A 42 16.15 0.81 4.59
C ASP A 42 14.78 0.51 5.26
N PRO A 43 14.23 -0.71 5.10
CA PRO A 43 12.93 -1.09 5.65
C PRO A 43 12.91 -1.13 7.18
N PHE A 44 14.07 -1.11 7.86
CA PHE A 44 14.19 -1.01 9.31
C PHE A 44 14.21 0.43 9.82
N MET A 45 14.21 1.44 8.93
CA MET A 45 14.22 2.86 9.31
C MET A 45 12.94 3.32 10.00
N VAL A 46 11.84 2.56 9.90
CA VAL A 46 10.60 2.77 10.66
C VAL A 46 10.20 1.44 11.29
N PRO A 47 10.82 1.06 12.43
CA PRO A 47 10.63 -0.25 13.05
C PRO A 47 9.15 -0.59 13.29
N ALA A 48 8.33 0.42 13.63
CA ALA A 48 6.89 0.27 13.84
C ALA A 48 6.11 -0.18 12.61
N LEU A 49 6.67 -0.04 11.40
CA LEU A 49 6.02 -0.37 10.13
C LEU A 49 6.72 -1.52 9.38
N ALA A 50 7.74 -2.13 9.97
CA ALA A 50 8.51 -3.19 9.33
C ALA A 50 7.63 -4.41 8.97
N GLU A 51 6.56 -4.68 9.72
CA GLU A 51 5.61 -5.75 9.39
C GLU A 51 4.68 -5.39 8.22
N SER A 52 4.48 -4.10 7.97
CA SER A 52 3.54 -3.50 7.01
C SER A 52 4.19 -3.07 5.69
N VAL A 53 5.50 -3.25 5.56
CA VAL A 53 6.27 -2.80 4.40
C VAL A 53 5.99 -3.67 3.17
N ILE A 54 5.89 -3.04 2.01
CA ILE A 54 5.76 -3.71 0.72
C ILE A 54 6.63 -2.95 -0.27
N LEU A 55 7.58 -3.63 -0.92
CA LEU A 55 8.35 -3.06 -2.01
C LEU A 55 7.84 -3.64 -3.33
N PHE A 56 7.48 -2.76 -4.24
CA PHE A 56 7.21 -3.11 -5.63
C PHE A 56 8.38 -2.70 -6.51
N GLU A 57 8.67 -3.56 -7.49
CA GLU A 57 9.33 -3.17 -8.72
C GLU A 57 8.30 -2.72 -9.73
N VAL A 58 8.63 -1.65 -10.46
CA VAL A 58 7.79 -1.09 -11.51
C VAL A 58 8.48 -1.39 -12.84
N GLY A 59 7.81 -2.16 -13.69
CA GLY A 59 8.28 -2.41 -15.07
C GLY A 59 8.08 -1.21 -15.99
N GLU A 60 8.57 -1.31 -17.22
CA GLU A 60 8.41 -0.26 -18.25
C GLU A 60 6.94 0.07 -18.55
N ASP A 61 6.05 -0.92 -18.42
CA ASP A 61 4.60 -0.79 -18.57
C ASP A 61 3.89 -0.29 -17.30
N LEU A 62 4.67 0.12 -16.29
CA LEU A 62 4.21 0.51 -14.96
C LEU A 62 3.46 -0.60 -14.22
N SER A 63 3.69 -1.86 -14.55
CA SER A 63 3.10 -2.96 -13.80
C SER A 63 3.89 -3.21 -12.50
N PRO A 64 3.22 -3.16 -11.34
CA PRO A 64 3.88 -3.38 -10.06
C PRO A 64 4.04 -4.88 -9.76
N THR A 65 5.26 -5.29 -9.43
CA THR A 65 5.61 -6.66 -9.03
C THR A 65 6.20 -6.66 -7.63
N TYR A 66 5.71 -7.53 -6.75
CA TYR A 66 6.24 -7.62 -5.38
C TYR A 66 7.71 -8.05 -5.39
N ARG A 67 8.56 -7.30 -4.69
CA ARG A 67 9.97 -7.63 -4.43
C ARG A 67 10.26 -7.89 -2.97
N LEU A 68 9.51 -7.26 -2.08
CA LEU A 68 9.58 -7.48 -0.65
C LEU A 68 8.19 -7.31 -0.06
N THR A 69 7.85 -8.16 0.89
CA THR A 69 6.64 -8.05 1.71
C THR A 69 7.03 -8.22 3.17
N GLY A 70 6.43 -7.42 4.04
CA GLY A 70 6.56 -7.49 5.49
C GLY A 70 5.83 -8.72 6.04
N GLU A 71 6.12 -9.02 7.30
CA GLU A 71 5.64 -10.24 7.95
C GLU A 71 4.10 -10.31 8.05
N ALA A 72 3.41 -9.18 8.15
CA ALA A 72 1.94 -9.17 8.16
C ALA A 72 1.38 -9.73 6.84
N MET A 73 1.92 -9.28 5.70
CA MET A 73 1.49 -9.75 4.38
C MET A 73 1.90 -11.21 4.12
N ARG A 74 3.11 -11.62 4.54
CA ARG A 74 3.56 -13.02 4.39
C ARG A 74 2.67 -13.98 5.16
N ARG A 75 2.34 -13.64 6.42
CA ARG A 75 1.38 -14.41 7.24
C ARG A 75 0.00 -14.46 6.59
N ALA A 76 -0.49 -13.32 6.09
CA ALA A 76 -1.79 -13.21 5.46
C ALA A 76 -1.96 -14.07 4.20
N VAL A 77 -0.91 -14.13 3.38
CA VAL A 77 -0.94 -14.83 2.10
C VAL A 77 -0.59 -16.31 2.25
N GLY A 78 0.22 -16.68 3.24
CA GLY A 78 0.60 -18.06 3.53
C GLY A 78 1.44 -18.75 2.44
N ARG A 79 1.92 -17.99 1.45
CA ARG A 79 2.78 -18.47 0.35
C ARG A 79 3.75 -17.38 -0.13
N PRO A 80 4.83 -17.72 -0.86
CA PRO A 80 5.75 -16.74 -1.41
C PRO A 80 5.05 -15.72 -2.32
N THR A 81 5.31 -14.43 -2.09
CA THR A 81 4.70 -13.32 -2.85
C THR A 81 5.64 -12.67 -3.85
N VAL A 82 6.95 -12.87 -3.72
CA VAL A 82 7.95 -12.21 -4.57
C VAL A 82 7.82 -12.67 -6.02
N GLY A 83 7.86 -11.72 -6.95
CA GLY A 83 7.69 -11.98 -8.38
C GLY A 83 6.21 -12.01 -8.83
N LEU A 84 5.26 -12.02 -7.89
CA LEU A 84 3.85 -11.95 -8.21
C LEU A 84 3.41 -10.49 -8.43
N THR A 85 2.34 -10.30 -9.18
CA THR A 85 1.60 -9.05 -9.28
C THR A 85 0.42 -9.03 -8.29
N PRO A 86 -0.17 -7.85 -8.01
CA PRO A 86 -1.43 -7.79 -7.25
C PRO A 86 -2.53 -8.69 -7.84
N TYR A 87 -2.61 -8.85 -9.16
CA TYR A 87 -3.58 -9.71 -9.81
C TYR A 87 -3.32 -11.21 -9.58
N ASP A 88 -2.07 -11.64 -9.48
CA ASP A 88 -1.75 -13.05 -9.18
C ASP A 88 -2.14 -13.43 -7.74
N LEU A 89 -2.16 -12.43 -6.85
CA LEU A 89 -2.53 -12.62 -5.44
C LEU A 89 -4.02 -12.46 -5.17
N MET A 90 -4.73 -11.59 -5.89
CA MET A 90 -6.11 -11.23 -5.57
C MET A 90 -7.11 -11.56 -6.68
N GLY A 91 -6.64 -12.03 -7.84
CA GLY A 91 -7.45 -12.06 -9.06
C GLY A 91 -7.70 -10.66 -9.63
N ARG A 92 -8.44 -10.58 -10.73
CA ARG A 92 -8.86 -9.31 -11.36
C ARG A 92 -10.12 -8.77 -10.69
N THR A 93 -9.96 -8.36 -9.45
CA THR A 93 -11.05 -7.84 -8.63
C THR A 93 -11.05 -6.32 -8.65
N PRO A 94 -12.19 -5.65 -8.40
CA PRO A 94 -12.24 -4.19 -8.37
C PRO A 94 -11.22 -3.57 -7.40
N TYR A 95 -10.93 -4.25 -6.29
CA TYR A 95 -9.90 -3.81 -5.35
C TYR A 95 -8.48 -4.00 -5.89
N ALA A 96 -8.18 -5.12 -6.54
CA ALA A 96 -6.89 -5.33 -7.19
C ALA A 96 -6.62 -4.29 -8.28
N GLU A 97 -7.64 -3.99 -9.09
CA GLU A 97 -7.60 -2.94 -10.11
C GLU A 97 -7.31 -1.58 -9.48
N LEU A 98 -8.05 -1.21 -8.42
CA LEU A 98 -7.85 0.03 -7.67
C LEU A 98 -6.42 0.16 -7.12
N ILE A 99 -5.87 -0.90 -6.52
CA ILE A 99 -4.49 -0.87 -6.02
C ILE A 99 -3.51 -0.65 -7.16
N VAL A 100 -3.64 -1.41 -8.24
CA VAL A 100 -2.73 -1.34 -9.39
C VAL A 100 -2.78 0.05 -10.03
N GLU A 101 -3.96 0.64 -10.17
CA GLU A 101 -4.13 2.02 -10.66
C GLU A 101 -3.46 3.03 -9.74
N GLN A 102 -3.65 2.93 -8.42
CA GLN A 102 -2.99 3.82 -7.46
C GLN A 102 -1.46 3.73 -7.52
N LEU A 103 -0.91 2.52 -7.67
CA LEU A 103 0.54 2.32 -7.80
C LEU A 103 1.05 2.89 -9.12
N ARG A 104 0.28 2.72 -10.22
CA ARG A 104 0.60 3.31 -11.52
C ARG A 104 0.55 4.83 -11.48
N ASP A 105 -0.44 5.41 -10.82
CA ASP A 105 -0.57 6.85 -10.69
C ASP A 105 0.56 7.44 -9.84
N CYS A 106 0.98 6.75 -8.78
CA CYS A 106 2.13 7.12 -7.97
C CYS A 106 3.42 7.15 -8.82
N ALA A 107 3.62 6.12 -9.65
CA ALA A 107 4.76 6.04 -10.56
C ALA A 107 4.72 7.11 -11.66
N ARG A 108 3.55 7.39 -12.25
CA ARG A 108 3.38 8.41 -13.31
C ARG A 108 3.53 9.82 -12.79
N ALA A 109 2.91 10.12 -11.66
CA ALA A 109 2.94 11.44 -11.07
C ALA A 109 4.30 11.76 -10.46
N VAL A 110 5.12 10.73 -10.19
CA VAL A 110 6.42 10.89 -9.53
C VAL A 110 6.23 11.57 -8.16
N GLN A 111 5.12 11.24 -7.48
CA GLN A 111 4.70 11.81 -6.22
C GLN A 111 4.14 10.72 -5.30
N PRO A 112 4.32 10.84 -3.97
CA PRO A 112 3.67 9.93 -3.02
C PRO A 112 2.15 9.96 -3.15
N ILE A 113 1.51 8.81 -2.91
CA ILE A 113 0.05 8.68 -2.82
C ILE A 113 -0.31 8.05 -1.48
N TYR A 114 -1.21 8.70 -0.74
CA TYR A 114 -1.82 8.23 0.48
C TYR A 114 -3.30 7.97 0.20
N SER A 115 -3.82 6.84 0.67
CA SER A 115 -5.19 6.44 0.43
C SER A 115 -5.76 5.65 1.60
N SER A 116 -7.06 5.82 1.84
CA SER A 116 -7.84 5.06 2.81
C SER A 116 -9.04 4.44 2.13
N HIS A 117 -9.30 3.15 2.39
CA HIS A 117 -10.38 2.41 1.78
C HIS A 117 -11.07 1.51 2.79
N ASP A 118 -12.39 1.61 2.82
CA ASP A 118 -13.22 0.72 3.62
C ASP A 118 -13.55 -0.53 2.81
N PHE A 119 -13.46 -1.68 3.48
CA PHE A 119 -13.80 -2.96 2.90
C PHE A 119 -14.41 -3.91 3.93
N VAL A 120 -15.17 -4.88 3.45
CA VAL A 120 -15.75 -5.94 4.28
C VAL A 120 -15.19 -7.28 3.78
N VAL A 121 -14.78 -8.13 4.72
CA VAL A 121 -14.44 -9.51 4.38
C VAL A 121 -15.71 -10.33 4.44
N ALA A 122 -16.04 -11.01 3.33
CA ALA A 122 -17.32 -11.69 3.16
C ALA A 122 -17.65 -12.76 4.23
N GLN A 123 -16.66 -13.22 4.99
CA GLN A 123 -16.80 -14.32 5.96
C GLN A 123 -17.23 -13.88 7.36
N ASP A 124 -16.94 -12.65 7.77
CA ASP A 124 -17.18 -12.20 9.15
C ASP A 124 -18.07 -10.95 9.24
N GLU A 125 -18.43 -10.34 8.11
CA GLU A 125 -19.19 -9.07 8.04
C GLU A 125 -18.52 -7.92 8.80
N ILE A 126 -17.23 -8.04 9.12
CA ILE A 126 -16.48 -7.03 9.85
C ILE A 126 -16.03 -5.96 8.86
N ALA A 127 -16.48 -4.72 9.08
CA ALA A 127 -15.97 -3.57 8.38
C ALA A 127 -14.50 -3.33 8.78
N ARG A 128 -13.64 -3.15 7.79
CA ARG A 128 -12.21 -2.87 7.94
C ARG A 128 -11.85 -1.65 7.13
N GLU A 129 -10.80 -0.98 7.55
CA GLU A 129 -10.19 0.13 6.84
C GLU A 129 -8.75 -0.23 6.50
N SER A 130 -8.40 -0.10 5.22
CA SER A 130 -7.03 -0.18 4.73
C SER A 130 -6.50 1.22 4.47
N ARG A 131 -5.46 1.62 5.19
CA ARG A 131 -4.70 2.85 4.95
C ARG A 131 -3.35 2.51 4.34
N ARG A 132 -3.00 3.17 3.24
CA ARG A 132 -1.75 2.93 2.50
C ARG A 132 -1.08 4.25 2.16
N ILE A 133 0.24 4.28 2.27
CA ILE A 133 1.08 5.26 1.57
C ILE A 133 2.01 4.53 0.59
N ALA A 134 2.11 5.03 -0.63
CA ALA A 134 3.01 4.55 -1.67
C ALA A 134 3.94 5.69 -2.08
N MET A 135 5.25 5.44 -2.12
CA MET A 135 6.27 6.45 -2.42
C MET A 135 7.17 6.00 -3.56
N PRO A 136 7.38 6.86 -4.57
CA PRO A 136 8.22 6.53 -5.71
C PRO A 136 9.71 6.70 -5.39
N TYR A 137 10.49 5.74 -5.85
CA TYR A 137 11.95 5.76 -5.81
C TYR A 137 12.48 5.46 -7.20
N GLY A 138 13.63 6.03 -7.52
CA GLY A 138 14.09 6.05 -8.89
C GLY A 138 15.54 6.48 -9.06
N GLN A 139 15.96 6.46 -10.32
CA GLN A 139 17.22 7.03 -10.78
C GLN A 139 16.92 7.82 -12.05
N HIS A 140 17.66 8.92 -12.29
CA HIS A 140 17.54 9.73 -13.50
C HIS A 140 16.12 10.26 -13.80
N GLY A 141 15.29 10.45 -12.77
CA GLY A 141 13.91 10.94 -12.91
C GLY A 141 12.87 9.86 -13.26
N GLU A 142 13.28 8.60 -13.40
CA GLU A 142 12.39 7.47 -13.67
C GLU A 142 12.08 6.67 -12.42
N VAL A 143 10.80 6.36 -12.19
CA VAL A 143 10.37 5.51 -11.07
C VAL A 143 10.62 4.05 -11.43
N ASN A 144 11.46 3.37 -10.64
CA ASN A 144 11.72 1.93 -10.80
C ASN A 144 11.26 1.11 -9.58
N ARG A 145 10.96 1.77 -8.46
CA ARG A 145 10.49 1.13 -7.24
C ARG A 145 9.39 1.95 -6.58
N LEU A 146 8.45 1.26 -5.95
CA LEU A 146 7.46 1.88 -5.07
C LEU A 146 7.60 1.24 -3.69
N LEU A 147 7.92 2.04 -2.68
CA LEU A 147 7.86 1.61 -1.30
C LEU A 147 6.46 1.94 -0.77
N CYS A 148 5.76 0.91 -0.33
CA CYS A 148 4.44 1.03 0.23
C CYS A 148 4.44 0.59 1.69
N PHE A 149 3.69 1.30 2.52
CA PHE A 149 3.29 0.81 3.83
C PHE A 149 1.78 0.66 3.85
N GLN A 150 1.31 -0.47 4.34
CA GLN A 150 -0.13 -0.75 4.44
C GLN A 150 -0.49 -1.20 5.85
N VAL A 151 -1.47 -0.52 6.43
CA VAL A 151 -2.07 -0.87 7.71
C VAL A 151 -3.53 -1.19 7.47
N VAL A 152 -4.00 -2.27 8.10
CA VAL A 152 -5.40 -2.69 8.09
C VAL A 152 -5.90 -2.69 9.53
N SER A 153 -7.01 -2.01 9.78
CA SER A 153 -7.65 -1.94 11.10
C SER A 153 -9.13 -2.29 11.00
N GLU A 154 -9.67 -2.94 12.03
CA GLU A 154 -11.12 -3.15 12.16
C GLU A 154 -11.83 -1.82 12.46
N LYS A 155 -13.03 -1.63 11.91
CA LYS A 155 -13.94 -0.53 12.22
C LYS A 155 -15.07 -1.06 13.10
N LEU A 156 -15.16 -0.55 14.32
CA LEU A 156 -16.13 -0.99 15.34
C LEU A 156 -17.59 -0.61 15.02
N GLU A 157 -17.83 0.28 14.05
CA GLU A 157 -19.19 0.71 13.68
C GLU A 157 -19.41 0.59 12.17
N LEU A 158 -20.38 -0.24 11.77
CA LEU A 158 -21.01 -0.15 10.46
C LEU A 158 -21.87 1.12 10.47
N LYS A 159 -21.50 2.14 9.70
CA LYS A 159 -22.42 3.28 9.48
C LYS A 159 -23.65 2.78 8.74
N GLU A 160 -24.83 2.95 9.34
CA GLU A 160 -26.11 2.79 8.65
C GLU A 160 -26.10 3.61 7.35
N GLY A 161 -26.36 2.93 6.22
CA GLY A 161 -26.31 3.55 4.88
C GLY A 161 -25.00 3.36 4.11
N ALA A 162 -24.02 2.60 4.64
CA ALA A 162 -22.91 2.12 3.84
C ALA A 162 -23.44 1.15 2.76
N ALA A 163 -23.67 1.68 1.54
CA ALA A 163 -24.04 0.86 0.40
C ALA A 163 -22.97 -0.22 0.19
N TYR A 164 -23.40 -1.48 0.25
CA TYR A 164 -22.57 -2.68 0.12
C TYR A 164 -21.60 -2.67 -1.09
N ARG A 165 -20.61 -3.59 -1.01
CA ARG A 165 -20.01 -4.44 -2.09
C ARG A 165 -18.52 -4.24 -2.35
N ILE A 166 -17.75 -5.23 -1.92
CA ILE A 166 -16.51 -5.66 -2.57
C ILE A 166 -16.75 -7.13 -2.90
N ASP A 167 -17.31 -7.35 -4.10
CA ASP A 167 -17.68 -8.69 -4.51
C ASP A 167 -16.40 -9.46 -4.89
N ASP A 168 -16.09 -10.44 -4.04
CA ASP A 168 -15.07 -11.48 -4.16
C ASP A 168 -13.61 -11.05 -4.39
N TRP A 169 -12.84 -10.89 -3.30
CA TRP A 169 -11.86 -11.94 -2.97
C TRP A 169 -11.41 -11.97 -1.51
N SER A 170 -11.11 -13.21 -1.16
CA SER A 170 -10.60 -13.79 0.06
C SER A 170 -9.14 -13.43 0.35
N LEU A 171 -8.94 -12.62 1.39
CA LEU A 171 -7.80 -12.73 2.29
C LEU A 171 -8.18 -13.73 3.40
N ASN A 172 -8.33 -15.01 3.05
CA ASN A 172 -8.79 -16.04 3.98
C ASN A 172 -7.85 -16.33 5.18
N GLN A 173 -6.83 -15.53 5.47
CA GLN A 173 -5.88 -15.86 6.56
C GLN A 173 -5.32 -14.67 7.34
N LEU A 174 -6.13 -13.65 7.64
CA LEU A 174 -5.84 -12.74 8.76
C LEU A 174 -6.94 -12.79 9.82
N ALA A 175 -7.20 -14.00 10.30
CA ALA A 175 -7.71 -14.27 11.64
C ALA A 175 -7.43 -15.75 11.95
N PHE A 176 -6.33 -16.04 12.65
CA PHE A 176 -6.27 -17.27 13.43
C PHE A 176 -6.28 -16.87 14.90
N VAL A 177 -7.47 -17.02 15.48
CA VAL A 177 -7.64 -17.19 16.92
C VAL A 177 -6.78 -18.39 17.32
N HIS A 178 -5.70 -18.18 18.06
CA HIS A 178 -5.12 -19.26 18.83
C HIS A 178 -6.09 -19.55 19.99
N SER A 179 -6.91 -20.59 19.82
CA SER A 179 -7.52 -21.28 20.93
C SER A 179 -6.53 -22.32 21.47
N ALA A 180 -6.02 -22.04 22.66
CA ALA A 180 -5.60 -23.05 23.62
C ALA A 180 -6.01 -22.55 25.01
#